data_AF-A0A920TWT4-F1
#
_entry.id   AF-A0A920TWT4-F1
#
_cell.length_a   1.000
_cell.length_b   1.000
_cell.length_c   1.000
_cell.angle_alpha   90.00
_cell.angle_beta   90.00
_cell.angle_gamma   90.00
#
_symmetry.space_group_name_H-M   'P 1'
#
loop_
_entity.id
_entity.type
_entity.pdbx_description
1 polymer ?
#
loop_
_entity_poly.entity_id
_entity_poly.type
_entity_poly.pdbx_seq_one_letter_code
_entity_poly.pdbx_strand_id
1 'polypeptide(L)' 'MTPLSLGIETMGGVTTRLIDRNTTIPTRKAETFSTAADNQPSVEVNVLQGEREMAKDNRSIGKISSRWNSTCTSRNATN' A
#
# COMPACT_ATOMS: atom_id res chain seq x y z
N MET A 1 20.42 7.98 6.88
CA MET A 1 20.37 6.79 5.99
C MET A 1 19.33 5.83 6.53
N THR A 2 18.47 5.28 5.68
CA THR A 2 17.55 4.20 6.09
C THR A 2 18.33 2.88 6.20
N PRO A 3 18.30 2.19 7.37
CA PRO A 3 19.07 0.97 7.57
C PRO A 3 18.48 -0.26 6.84
N LEU A 4 17.20 -0.24 6.46
CA LEU A 4 16.51 -1.32 5.77
C LEU A 4 15.54 -0.75 4.71
N SER A 5 15.23 -1.56 3.69
CA SER A 5 14.24 -1.22 2.66
C SER A 5 12.82 -1.17 3.25
N LEU A 6 12.01 -0.25 2.74
CA LEU A 6 10.60 -0.10 3.09
C LEU A 6 9.75 -0.46 1.87
N GLY A 7 8.75 -1.29 2.10
CA GLY A 7 7.82 -1.74 1.08
C GLY A 7 6.41 -1.88 1.62
N ILE A 8 5.51 -2.23 0.72
CA ILE A 8 4.14 -2.60 1.07
C ILE A 8 3.84 -4.02 0.59
N GLU A 9 3.00 -4.70 1.33
CA GLU A 9 2.41 -5.97 0.91
C GLU A 9 1.37 -5.72 -0.17
N THR A 10 1.47 -6.47 -1.26
CA THR A 10 0.47 -6.51 -2.32
C THR A 10 -0.30 -7.81 -2.27
N MET A 11 -1.45 -7.83 -2.98
CA MET A 11 -2.24 -9.04 -3.16
C MET A 11 -1.37 -10.14 -3.77
N GLY A 12 -1.30 -11.29 -3.09
CA GLY A 12 -0.40 -12.40 -3.43
C GLY A 12 0.71 -12.64 -2.40
N GLY A 13 0.79 -11.85 -1.33
CA GLY A 13 1.78 -12.04 -0.26
C GLY A 13 3.20 -11.64 -0.67
N VAL A 14 3.31 -10.80 -1.69
CA VAL A 14 4.57 -10.27 -2.23
C VAL A 14 4.79 -8.86 -1.71
N THR A 15 6.02 -8.60 -1.25
CA THR A 15 6.44 -7.26 -0.82
C THR A 15 6.93 -6.47 -2.02
N THR A 16 6.23 -5.39 -2.36
CA THR A 16 6.70 -4.41 -3.35
C THR A 16 7.51 -3.33 -2.62
N ARG A 17 8.81 -3.23 -2.94
CA ARG A 17 9.72 -2.26 -2.32
C ARG A 17 9.55 -0.90 -2.99
N LEU A 18 9.20 0.12 -2.20
CA LEU A 18 9.08 1.50 -2.68
C LEU A 18 10.38 2.29 -2.44
N ILE A 19 11.02 2.04 -1.30
CA ILE A 19 12.23 2.74 -0.86
C ILE A 19 13.30 1.70 -0.56
N ASP A 20 14.40 1.77 -1.30
CA ASP A 20 15.55 0.89 -1.12
C ASP A 20 16.36 1.22 0.13
N ARG A 21 17.12 0.24 0.61
CA ARG A 21 18.13 0.44 1.66
C ARG A 21 19.09 1.54 1.25
N ASN A 22 19.58 2.29 2.23
CA ASN A 22 20.61 3.30 2.00
C ASN A 22 20.15 4.45 1.07
N THR A 23 18.85 4.76 1.01
CA THR A 23 18.37 6.00 0.38
C THR A 23 18.63 7.22 1.27
N THR A 24 18.98 8.34 0.64
CA THR A 24 19.13 9.64 1.32
C THR A 24 17.77 10.17 1.78
N ILE A 25 17.64 10.42 3.08
CA ILE A 25 16.49 11.11 3.67
C ILE A 25 16.78 12.62 3.50
N PRO A 26 15.84 13.44 3.01
CA PRO A 26 14.41 13.18 2.77
C PRO A 26 14.11 12.64 1.36
N THR A 27 13.43 11.50 1.27
CA THR A 27 12.91 10.95 0.01
C THR A 27 11.42 10.67 0.13
N ARG A 28 10.68 10.86 -0.97
CA ARG A 28 9.26 10.52 -1.09
C ARG A 28 9.09 9.69 -2.35
N LYS A 29 8.51 8.50 -2.21
CA LYS A 29 8.12 7.64 -3.32
C LYS A 29 6.63 7.43 -3.22
N ALA A 30 5.91 7.63 -4.32
CA ALA A 30 4.49 7.38 -4.41
C ALA A 30 4.25 6.47 -5.61
N GLU A 31 3.54 5.38 -5.39
CA GLU A 31 3.07 4.48 -6.45
C GLU A 31 1.55 4.38 -6.37
N THR A 32 0.91 4.38 -7.54
CA THR A 32 -0.53 4.24 -7.65
C THR A 32 -0.87 2.76 -7.69
N PHE A 33 -1.51 2.27 -6.63
CA PHE A 33 -2.02 0.90 -6.58
C PHE A 33 -3.50 0.88 -6.95
N SER A 34 -3.90 -0.10 -7.74
CA SER A 34 -5.30 -0.35 -8.10
C SER A 34 -5.79 -1.61 -7.38
N THR A 35 -7.10 -1.63 -7.09
CA THR A 35 -7.75 -2.78 -6.45
C THR A 35 -7.63 -4.03 -7.32
N ALA A 36 -7.31 -5.17 -6.72
CA ALA A 36 -7.20 -6.45 -7.42
C ALA A 36 -8.56 -7.07 -7.78
N ALA A 37 -9.66 -6.53 -7.26
CA ALA A 37 -11.02 -6.98 -7.54
C ALA A 37 -11.99 -5.79 -7.70
N ASP A 38 -12.90 -5.91 -8.67
CA ASP A 38 -13.99 -4.95 -8.86
C ASP A 38 -14.95 -4.98 -7.66
N ASN A 39 -15.36 -3.79 -7.19
CA ASN A 39 -16.21 -3.59 -5.99
C ASN A 39 -15.58 -3.91 -4.63
N GLN A 40 -14.26 -3.82 -4.46
CA GLN A 40 -13.63 -3.91 -3.14
C GLN A 40 -13.79 -2.58 -2.36
N PRO A 41 -14.65 -2.48 -1.32
CA PRO A 41 -14.91 -1.22 -0.60
C PRO A 41 -13.81 -0.86 0.40
N SER A 42 -12.80 -1.72 0.58
CA SER A 42 -11.70 -1.51 1.53
C SER A 42 -10.41 -2.14 1.04
N VAL A 43 -9.35 -1.34 1.00
CA VAL A 43 -7.99 -1.79 0.67
C VAL A 43 -7.20 -1.86 1.97
N GLU A 44 -6.56 -3.00 2.23
CA GLU A 44 -5.58 -3.15 3.31
C GLU A 44 -4.18 -2.98 2.74
N VAL A 45 -3.43 -2.02 3.25
CA VAL A 45 -2.02 -1.79 2.92
C VAL A 45 -1.19 -2.14 4.14
N ASN A 46 -0.41 -3.21 4.07
CA ASN A 46 0.53 -3.59 5.11
C ASN A 46 1.91 -3.02 4.79
N VAL A 47 2.43 -2.16 5.66
CA VAL A 47 3.78 -1.58 5.53
C VAL A 47 4.78 -2.53 6.17
N LEU A 48 5.74 -2.97 5.37
CA LEU A 48 6.74 -3.95 5.74
C LEU A 48 8.14 -3.34 5.65
N GLN A 49 9.00 -3.71 6.59
CA GLN A 49 10.43 -3.42 6.56
C GLN A 49 11.21 -4.71 6.41
N GLY A 50 12.01 -4.77 5.36
CA GLY A 50 12.86 -5.93 5.09
C GLY A 50 13.31 -6.03 3.63
N GLU A 51 14.27 -6.92 3.41
CA GLU A 51 14.89 -7.15 2.11
C GLU A 51 14.37 -8.43 1.44
N ARG A 52 13.31 -9.07 1.95
CA ARG A 52 12.77 -10.30 1.36
C ARG A 52 11.60 -10.02 0.43
N GLU A 53 11.44 -10.87 -0.58
CA GLU A 53 10.37 -10.76 -1.58
C GLU A 53 9.02 -11.25 -1.03
N MET A 54 9.04 -12.18 -0.06
CA MET A 54 7.84 -12.66 0.61
C MET A 54 7.51 -11.85 1.86
N ALA A 55 6.25 -11.45 2.01
CA ALA A 55 5.77 -10.66 3.14
C ALA A 55 5.94 -11.35 4.50
N LYS A 56 5.84 -12.69 4.53
CA LYS A 56 5.91 -13.51 5.75
C LYS A 56 7.26 -13.45 6.46
N ASP A 57 8.34 -13.23 5.71
CA ASP A 57 9.69 -13.20 6.26
C ASP A 57 10.13 -11.79 6.67
N ASN A 58 9.32 -10.78 6.36
CA ASN A 58 9.61 -9.38 6.66
C ASN A 58 8.90 -8.93 7.93
N ARG A 59 9.37 -7.82 8.52
CA ARG A 59 8.75 -7.25 9.72
C ARG A 59 7.67 -6.24 9.33
N SER A 60 6.42 -6.50 9.71
CA SER A 60 5.32 -5.54 9.56
C SER A 60 5.47 -4.39 10.57
N ILE A 61 5.53 -3.16 10.07
CA ILE A 61 5.54 -1.95 10.90
C ILE A 61 4.11 -1.52 11.23
N GLY A 62 3.18 -1.65 10.28
CA GLY A 62 1.80 -1.26 10.51
C GLY A 62 0.91 -1.57 9.32
N LYS A 63 -0.36 -1.80 9.61
CA LYS A 63 -1.41 -2.03 8.62
C LYS A 63 -2.35 -0.84 8.60
N ILE A 64 -2.64 -0.34 7.41
CA ILE A 64 -3.64 0.72 7.22
C ILE A 64 -4.75 0.19 6.32
N SER A 65 -5.98 0.23 6.82
CA SER A 65 -7.17 -0.11 6.04
C SER A 65 -7.82 1.17 5.56
N SER A 66 -7.78 1.45 4.25
CA SER A 66 -8.54 2.54 3.66
C SER A 66 -9.89 2.00 3.19
N ARG A 67 -10.96 2.42 3.86
CA ARG A 67 -12.33 2.12 3.45
C ARG A 67 -12.83 3.24 2.55
N TRP A 68 -13.07 2.93 1.28
CA TRP A 68 -13.76 3.84 0.36
C TRP A 68 -15.25 3.80 0.67
N ASN A 69 -15.73 4.87 1.30
CA ASN A 69 -17.14 5.20 1.33
C ASN A 69 -17.53 5.66 -0.08
N SER A 70 -17.98 4.72 -0.89
CA SER A 70 -18.59 5.00 -2.19
C SER A 70 -20.11 4.84 -2.10
N THR A 71 -20.79 5.65 -1.29
CA THR A 71 -22.17 6.05 -1.66
C THR A 71 -22.08 7.24 -2.61
N CYS A 72 -21.73 6.98 -3.87
CA CYS A 72 -22.10 7.87 -4.96
C CYS A 72 -23.61 7.74 -5.13
N THR A 73 -24.38 8.39 -4.26
CA THR A 73 -25.78 8.65 -4.53
C THR A 73 -25.81 9.56 -5.75
N SER A 74 -26.21 8.99 -6.87
CA SER A 74 -26.80 9.72 -7.99
C SER A 74 -27.72 10.81 -7.44
N ARG A 75 -27.21 12.04 -7.34
CA ARG A 75 -28.08 13.22 -7.45
C ARG A 75 -28.16 13.49 -8.94
N ASN A 76 -29.08 12.74 -9.52
CA ASN A 76 -29.74 13.04 -10.76
C ASN A 76 -29.89 14.55 -10.91
N ALA A 77 -29.30 15.09 -11.97
CA ALA A 77 -29.64 16.39 -12.48
C ALA A 77 -31.14 16.37 -12.80
N THR A 78 -31.94 17.18 -12.11
CA THR A 78 -33.29 17.49 -12.57
C THR A 78 -33.62 18.93 -12.19
N ASN A 79 -33.63 19.75 -13.25
CA ASN A 79 -34.17 21.11 -13.41
C ASN A 79 -33.45 22.27 -12.73
#